data_AF-A0A7V8EJD5-F1
#
_entry.id   AF-A0A7V8EJD5-F1
#
_cell.length_a   1.000
_cell.length_b   1.000
_cell.length_c   1.000
_cell.angle_alpha   90.00
_cell.angle_beta   90.00
_cell.angle_gamma   90.00
#
_symmetry.space_group_name_H-M   'P 1'
#
loop_
_entity.id
_entity.type
_entity.pdbx_description
1 polymer ?
#
loop_
_entity_poly.entity_id
_entity_poly.type
_entity_poly.pdbx_seq_one_letter_code
_entity_poly.pdbx_strand_id
1 'polypeptide(L)' 'MSTPIVKTLIDEQVAELPEALAMPFDRVLMLFKGPTFAAAVHQAELASIENPQAWNCRACICGEWTVGYEVRA' A
#
# COMPACT_ATOMS: atom_id res chain seq x y z
N MET A 1 16.04 -6.60 -36.11
CA MET A 1 15.08 -7.34 -35.28
C MET A 1 15.16 -6.75 -33.88
N SER A 2 14.12 -6.06 -33.42
CA SER A 2 14.06 -5.58 -32.03
C SER A 2 13.33 -6.60 -31.17
N THR A 3 13.82 -6.83 -29.96
CA THR A 3 13.17 -7.70 -28.97
C THR A 3 11.86 -7.03 -28.51
N PRO A 4 10.72 -7.75 -28.51
CA PRO A 4 9.48 -7.21 -27.97
C PRO A 4 9.62 -6.97 -26.46
N ILE A 5 9.10 -5.83 -25.99
CA ILE A 5 9.05 -5.52 -24.55
C ILE A 5 8.00 -6.46 -23.93
N VAL A 6 8.46 -7.42 -23.14
CA VAL A 6 7.59 -8.25 -22.31
C VAL A 6 7.34 -7.45 -21.03
N LYS A 7 6.12 -6.93 -20.90
CA LYS A 7 5.67 -6.24 -19.68
C LYS A 7 5.53 -7.26 -18.56
N THR A 8 5.83 -6.84 -17.33
CA THR A 8 5.46 -7.65 -16.16
C THR A 8 3.96 -7.55 -15.93
N LEU A 9 3.39 -8.50 -15.20
CA LEU A 9 1.99 -8.43 -14.76
C LEU A 9 1.68 -7.11 -14.03
N ILE A 10 2.65 -6.57 -13.29
CA ILE A 10 2.52 -5.29 -12.58
C ILE A 10 2.41 -4.13 -13.58
N ASP A 11 3.26 -4.12 -14.62
CA ASP A 11 3.24 -3.05 -15.63
C ASP A 11 1.92 -3.03 -16.42
N GLU A 12 1.34 -4.21 -16.66
CA GLU A 12 0.03 -4.34 -17.31
C GLU A 12 -1.10 -3.84 -16.39
N GLN A 13 -1.09 -4.25 -15.12
CA GLN A 13 -2.08 -3.82 -14.12
C GLN A 13 -2.03 -2.31 -13.85
N VAL A 14 -0.84 -1.71 -13.80
CA VAL A 14 -0.69 -0.26 -13.64
C VAL A 14 -1.24 0.50 -14.85
N ALA A 15 -1.02 -0.01 -16.07
CA ALA A 15 -1.54 0.61 -17.29
C ALA A 15 -3.07 0.55 -17.40
N GLU A 16 -3.70 -0.45 -16.78
CA GLU A 16 -5.15 -0.62 -16.75
C GLU A 16 -5.82 0.08 -15.56
N LEU A 17 -5.04 0.56 -14.58
CA LEU A 17 -5.58 1.21 -13.39
C LEU A 17 -6.11 2.62 -13.75
N PRO A 18 -7.41 2.91 -13.55
CA PRO A 18 -7.94 4.25 -13.73
C PRO A 18 -7.22 5.25 -12.84
N GLU A 19 -6.87 6.44 -13.35
CA GLU A 19 -6.26 7.51 -12.53
C GLU A 19 -7.11 7.88 -11.32
N ALA A 20 -8.44 7.77 -11.41
CA ALA A 20 -9.35 8.00 -10.28
C ALA A 20 -9.19 6.97 -9.14
N LEU A 21 -8.58 5.82 -9.41
CA LEU A 21 -8.21 4.80 -8.44
C LEU A 21 -6.71 4.86 -8.08
N ALA A 22 -5.94 5.72 -8.75
CA ALA A 22 -4.56 5.98 -8.40
C ALA A 22 -4.49 6.91 -7.18
N MET A 23 -3.44 6.72 -6.38
CA MET A 23 -3.17 7.61 -5.26
C MET A 23 -2.81 9.01 -5.76
N PRO A 24 -3.26 10.09 -5.10
CA PRO A 24 -2.84 11.45 -5.44
C PRO A 24 -1.30 11.59 -5.46
N PHE A 25 -0.78 12.38 -6.39
CA PHE A 25 0.68 12.51 -6.59
C PHE A 25 1.42 13.11 -5.39
N ASP A 26 0.73 13.89 -4.57
CA ASP A 26 1.27 14.55 -3.36
C ASP A 26 1.21 13.65 -2.12
N ARG A 27 0.85 12.37 -2.29
CA ARG A 27 0.68 11.41 -1.21
C ARG A 27 1.54 10.17 -1.42
N VAL A 28 1.91 9.58 -0.29
CA VAL A 28 2.58 8.30 -0.20
C VAL A 28 1.74 7.38 0.68
N LEU A 29 1.61 6.12 0.28
CA LEU A 29 0.96 5.09 1.08
C LEU A 29 2.01 4.37 1.92
N MET A 30 2.02 4.64 3.22
CA MET A 30 2.83 3.90 4.18
C MET A 30 2.11 2.63 4.59
N LEU A 31 2.78 1.49 4.45
CA LEU A 31 2.21 0.17 4.74
C LEU A 31 2.92 -0.47 5.93
N PHE A 32 2.16 -0.88 6.94
CA PHE A 32 2.66 -1.58 8.12
C PHE A 32 2.06 -2.97 8.22
N LYS A 33 2.86 -3.94 8.63
CA LYS A 33 2.52 -5.36 8.56
C LYS A 33 2.58 -6.03 9.93
N GLY A 34 1.83 -7.10 10.11
CA GLY A 34 1.90 -7.93 11.31
C GLY A 34 1.11 -9.24 11.20
N PRO A 35 1.40 -10.22 12.08
CA PRO A 35 0.69 -11.50 12.10
C PRO A 35 -0.78 -11.37 12.52
N THR A 36 -1.14 -10.27 13.19
CA THR A 36 -2.52 -9.91 13.53
C THR A 36 -2.76 -8.46 13.14
N PHE A 37 -4.03 -8.08 12.98
CA PHE A 37 -4.40 -6.69 12.73
C PHE A 37 -3.84 -5.74 13.81
N ALA A 38 -3.94 -6.12 15.08
CA ALA A 38 -3.41 -5.35 16.19
C ALA A 38 -1.88 -5.20 16.11
N ALA A 39 -1.16 -6.26 15.71
CA ALA A 39 0.29 -6.17 15.53
C ALA A 39 0.67 -5.23 14.38
N ALA A 40 -0.08 -5.25 13.27
CA ALA A 40 0.14 -4.32 12.16
C ALA A 40 -0.11 -2.86 12.56
N VAL A 41 -1.16 -2.59 13.34
CA VAL A 41 -1.45 -1.25 13.89
C VAL A 41 -0.36 -0.83 14.88
N HIS A 42 0.13 -1.73 15.73
CA HIS A 42 1.22 -1.43 16.65
C HIS A 42 2.53 -1.09 15.92
N GLN A 43 2.82 -1.70 14.76
CA GLN A 43 3.96 -1.26 13.93
C GLN A 43 3.82 0.19 13.45
N ALA A 44 2.61 0.63 13.12
CA ALA A 44 2.35 2.01 12.75
C ALA A 44 2.55 2.97 13.94
N GLU A 45 2.15 2.57 15.14
CA GLU A 45 2.40 3.30 16.39
C GLU A 45 3.91 3.46 16.66
N LEU A 46 4.69 2.38 16.53
CA LEU A 46 6.15 2.42 16.68
C LEU A 46 6.82 3.34 15.63
N ALA A 47 6.21 3.47 14.45
CA ALA A 47 6.64 4.40 13.41
C ALA A 47 6.16 5.83 13.63
N SER A 48 5.61 6.16 14.81
CA SER A 48 5.16 7.50 15.20
C SER A 48 4.01 8.05 14.33
N ILE A 49 3.16 7.19 13.78
CA ILE A 49 1.88 7.64 13.23
C ILE A 49 1.05 8.23 14.38
N GLU A 50 0.71 9.52 14.27
CA GLU A 50 0.06 10.30 15.33
C GLU A 50 -1.26 9.66 15.81
N ASN A 51 -2.03 9.07 14.89
CA ASN A 51 -3.22 8.31 15.21
C ASN A 51 -3.21 6.94 14.50
N PRO A 52 -2.71 5.88 15.15
CA PRO A 52 -2.64 4.53 14.58
C PRO A 52 -4.02 3.90 14.28
N GLN A 53 -5.11 4.49 14.77
CA GLN A 53 -6.47 3.99 14.47
C GLN A 53 -7.05 4.62 13.20
N ALA A 54 -6.42 5.68 12.66
CA ALA A 54 -6.88 6.41 11.48
C ALA A 54 -6.28 5.86 10.17
N TRP A 55 -6.31 4.54 9.98
CA TRP A 55 -5.85 3.89 8.76
C TRP A 55 -6.83 4.14 7.59
N ASN A 56 -6.30 4.26 6.36
CA ASN A 56 -7.07 4.45 5.12
C ASN A 56 -7.58 3.11 4.57
N CYS A 57 -6.73 2.09 4.59
CA CYS A 57 -7.04 0.78 4.04
C CYS A 57 -6.38 -0.34 4.85
N ARG A 58 -6.89 -1.56 4.70
CA ARG A 58 -6.32 -2.76 5.31
C ARG A 58 -6.55 -3.98 4.42
N ALA A 59 -5.64 -4.93 4.49
CA ALA A 59 -5.74 -6.21 3.82
C ALA A 59 -5.16 -7.33 4.70
N CYS A 60 -5.68 -8.55 4.56
CA CYS A 60 -5.08 -9.76 5.10
C CYS A 60 -4.79 -10.69 3.94
N ILE A 61 -3.52 -10.81 3.56
CA ILE A 61 -3.09 -11.57 2.39
C ILE A 61 -2.05 -12.59 2.85
N CYS A 62 -2.25 -13.85 2.48
CA CYS A 62 -1.34 -14.95 2.86
C CYS A 62 -1.10 -15.09 4.37
N GLY A 63 -2.08 -14.73 5.20
CA GLY A 63 -1.99 -14.81 6.66
C GLY A 63 -1.26 -13.63 7.33
N GLU A 64 -0.86 -12.61 6.57
CA GLU A 64 -0.25 -11.39 7.09
C GLU A 64 -1.23 -10.22 6.96
N TRP A 65 -1.45 -9.52 8.07
CA TRP A 65 -2.23 -8.28 8.08
C TRP A 65 -1.37 -7.12 7.66
N THR A 66 -1.92 -6.26 6.79
CA THR A 66 -1.33 -5.00 6.36
C THR A 66 -2.32 -3.86 6.60
N VAL A 67 -1.85 -2.75 7.16
CA VAL A 67 -2.60 -1.49 7.31
C VAL A 67 -1.88 -0.37 6.55
N GLY A 68 -2.66 0.47 5.86
CA GLY A 68 -2.14 1.54 5.02
C GLY A 68 -2.58 2.92 5.48
N TYR A 69 -1.66 3.88 5.44
CA TYR A 69 -1.88 5.29 5.75
C TYR A 69 -1.44 6.16 4.58
N GLU A 70 -2.31 7.04 4.12
CA GLU A 70 -1.94 8.06 3.15
C GLU A 70 -1.34 9.26 3.86
N VAL A 71 -0.04 9.51 3.63
CA VAL A 71 0.69 10.66 4.18
C VAL A 71 1.06 11.60 3.06
N ARG A 72 1.12 12.90 3.35
CA ARG A 72 1.70 13.86 2.41
C ARG A 72 3.22 13.73 2.43
N ALA A 73 3.82 13.69 1.24
CA ALA A 73 5.27 13.58 1.04
C ALA A 73 6.00 14.87 1.42
#